data_AF-A0A7X9PHP5-F1
#
_entry.id   AF-A0A7X9PHP5-F1
#
_cell.length_a   1.000
_cell.length_b   1.000
_cell.length_c   1.000
_cell.angle_alpha   90.00
_cell.angle_beta   90.00
_cell.angle_gamma   90.00
#
_symmetry.space_group_name_H-M   'P 1'
#
loop_
_entity.id
_entity.type
_entity.pdbx_description
1 polymer ?
#
loop_
_entity_poly.entity_id
_entity_poly.type
_entity_poly.pdbx_seq_one_letter_code
_entity_poly.pdbx_strand_id
1 'polypeptide(L)'
;MLSDWIRKNNIVFISESRLKGLIVLSLMVAVIPFVSLMITSWTPYRIPVYADTCDHCCVIEIVGDDQRAGIYHVPSGMSVNRLLKTAGVEKQFEKDFTVKTGMKLVIRSASDRPGITVAEIQNTAKISVGLPIDVNKAGEEDLILIKGIGPVTAKRILELRTRLNGISDIRQLMEIKGIKEKRMKHIEKYLYVEKKNV
;
A
#
# COMPACT_ATOMS: atom_id res chain seq x y z
N MET A 1 -28.74 68.72 28.68
CA MET A 1 -27.59 68.39 27.80
C MET A 1 -26.66 67.49 28.59
N LEU A 2 -26.24 66.37 27.98
CA LEU A 2 -25.10 65.47 28.25
C LEU A 2 -24.38 65.62 29.60
N SER A 3 -24.06 64.58 30.36
CA SER A 3 -23.77 63.18 30.05
C SER A 3 -23.44 62.52 31.38
N ASP A 4 -23.86 61.29 31.63
CA ASP A 4 -23.08 60.37 32.48
C ASP A 4 -23.57 58.94 32.27
N TRP A 5 -23.09 58.34 31.18
CA TRP A 5 -23.20 56.91 30.93
C TRP A 5 -22.04 56.22 31.67
N ILE A 6 -22.28 55.83 32.92
CA ILE A 6 -21.29 55.08 33.72
C ILE A 6 -21.27 53.64 33.21
N ARG A 7 -20.26 53.33 32.39
CA ARG A 7 -19.93 51.97 31.96
C ARG A 7 -19.55 51.14 33.19
N LYS A 8 -20.42 50.23 33.64
CA LYS A 8 -20.04 49.15 34.57
C LYS A 8 -19.06 48.22 33.83
N ASN A 9 -17.77 48.52 33.93
CA ASN A 9 -16.73 47.55 33.60
C ASN A 9 -16.75 46.48 34.70
N ASN A 10 -17.33 45.32 34.41
CA ASN A 10 -17.10 44.11 35.21
C ASN A 10 -15.65 43.69 34.99
N ILE A 11 -14.73 44.31 35.74
CA ILE A 11 -13.33 43.87 35.79
C ILE A 11 -13.34 42.57 36.58
N VAL A 12 -13.38 41.45 35.85
CA VAL A 12 -13.25 40.12 36.43
C VAL A 12 -11.84 40.03 37.04
N PHE A 13 -11.74 40.12 38.36
CA PHE A 13 -10.49 39.90 39.09
C PHE A 13 -10.12 38.43 39.00
N ILE A 14 -9.26 38.09 38.05
CA ILE A 14 -8.71 36.74 37.90
C ILE A 14 -7.67 36.56 39.01
N SER A 15 -7.87 35.57 39.90
CA SER A 15 -6.88 35.27 40.95
C SER A 15 -5.53 34.90 40.32
N GLU A 16 -4.42 35.23 40.98
CA GLU A 16 -3.08 34.99 40.43
C GLU A 16 -2.84 33.52 40.04
N SER A 17 -3.40 32.58 40.79
CA SER A 17 -3.35 31.15 40.51
C SER A 17 -4.06 30.77 39.20
N ARG A 18 -5.20 31.41 38.89
CA ARG A 18 -5.95 31.18 37.65
C ARG A 18 -5.24 31.79 36.44
N LEU A 19 -4.62 32.96 36.62
CA LEU A 19 -3.81 33.60 35.58
C LEU A 19 -2.58 32.76 35.22
N LYS A 20 -1.85 32.25 36.21
CA LYS A 20 -0.69 31.36 36.00
C LYS A 20 -1.10 30.08 35.27
N GLY A 21 -2.24 29.48 35.63
CA GLY A 21 -2.76 28.30 34.93
C GLY A 21 -3.11 28.57 33.46
N LEU A 22 -3.72 29.71 33.17
CA LEU A 22 -4.12 30.10 31.81
C LEU A 22 -2.91 30.38 30.91
N ILE A 23 -1.86 31.00 31.45
CA ILE A 23 -0.59 31.22 30.76
C ILE A 23 0.08 29.88 30.41
N VAL A 24 0.17 28.95 31.37
CA VAL A 24 0.75 27.62 31.13
C VAL A 24 -0.03 26.85 30.08
N LEU A 25 -1.36 26.90 30.12
CA LEU A 25 -2.21 26.26 29.11
C LEU A 25 -2.00 26.87 27.72
N SER A 26 -1.94 28.20 27.61
CA SER A 26 -1.69 28.88 26.35
C SER A 26 -0.30 28.57 25.78
N LEU A 27 0.72 28.45 26.63
CA LEU A 27 2.07 28.06 26.22
C LEU A 27 2.10 26.62 25.72
N MET A 28 1.43 25.68 26.42
CA MET A 28 1.33 24.29 25.99
C MET A 28 0.70 24.17 24.60
N VAL A 29 -0.42 24.88 24.37
CA VAL A 29 -1.13 24.87 23.07
C VAL A 29 -0.29 25.48 21.94
N ALA A 30 0.61 26.41 22.23
CA ALA A 30 1.51 26.98 21.23
C ALA A 30 2.76 26.12 20.97
N VAL A 31 3.36 25.57 22.02
CA VAL A 31 4.64 24.84 21.95
C VAL A 31 4.46 23.44 21.40
N ILE A 32 3.41 22.72 21.78
CA ILE A 32 3.17 21.33 21.33
C ILE A 32 3.05 21.22 19.80
N PRO A 33 2.22 22.02 19.09
CA PRO A 33 2.15 21.95 17.63
C PRO A 33 3.45 22.43 16.97
N PHE A 34 4.14 23.42 17.53
CA PHE A 34 5.43 23.88 17.02
C PHE A 34 6.51 22.79 17.13
N VAL A 35 6.60 22.11 18.26
CA VAL A 35 7.52 20.98 18.48
C VAL A 35 7.13 19.79 17.60
N SER A 36 5.83 19.48 17.45
CA SER A 36 5.34 18.44 16.53
C SER A 36 5.72 18.73 15.07
N LEU A 37 5.63 19.99 14.65
CA LEU A 37 6.00 20.46 13.30
C LEU A 37 7.52 20.45 13.10
N MET A 38 8.30 20.77 14.13
CA MET A 38 9.76 20.66 14.11
C MET A 38 10.27 19.21 14.11
N ILE A 39 9.62 18.30 14.85
CA ILE A 39 9.97 16.86 14.83
C ILE A 39 9.65 16.24 13.48
N THR A 40 8.49 16.57 12.88
CA THR A 40 8.11 16.03 11.56
C THR A 40 8.95 16.59 10.40
N SER A 41 9.53 17.79 10.53
CA SER A 41 10.44 18.33 9.51
C SER A 41 11.87 17.78 9.59
N TRP A 42 12.24 17.10 10.68
CA TRP A 42 13.56 16.48 10.87
C TRP A 42 13.59 15.00 10.53
N THR A 43 12.48 14.41 10.10
CA THR A 43 12.48 13.06 9.51
C THR A 43 12.68 13.19 8.01
N PRO A 44 13.85 12.83 7.45
CA PRO A 44 14.00 12.78 6.00
C PRO A 44 13.13 11.63 5.50
N TYR A 45 11.96 11.97 4.94
CA TYR A 45 11.19 11.03 4.14
C TYR A 45 12.02 10.68 2.91
N ARG A 46 12.81 9.60 3.00
CA ARG A 46 13.53 9.07 1.85
C ARG A 46 12.51 8.39 0.95
N ILE A 47 12.20 9.01 -0.17
CA ILE A 47 11.47 8.33 -1.26
C ILE A 47 12.26 7.06 -1.57
N PRO A 48 11.64 5.86 -1.49
CA PRO A 48 12.34 4.63 -1.80
C PRO A 48 12.85 4.69 -3.24
N VAL A 49 14.14 4.38 -3.42
CA VAL A 49 14.69 4.13 -4.75
C VAL A 49 13.81 3.05 -5.40
N TYR A 50 13.32 3.28 -6.62
CA TYR A 50 12.32 2.45 -7.32
C TYR A 50 10.83 2.71 -6.98
N ALA A 51 10.48 3.90 -6.49
CA ALA A 51 9.08 4.32 -6.40
C ALA A 51 8.44 4.60 -7.77
N ASP A 52 9.24 5.01 -8.76
CA ASP A 52 8.74 5.40 -10.10
C ASP A 52 8.44 4.19 -10.99
N THR A 53 7.33 4.28 -11.73
CA THR A 53 6.92 3.31 -12.75
C THR A 53 7.87 3.33 -13.95
N CYS A 54 8.33 2.16 -14.40
CA CYS A 54 9.05 1.98 -15.65
C CYS A 54 8.40 0.92 -16.56
N ASP A 55 8.52 1.04 -17.88
CA ASP A 55 7.80 0.23 -18.89
C ASP A 55 8.07 -1.29 -18.80
N HIS A 56 9.18 -1.70 -18.17
CA HIS A 56 9.55 -3.11 -17.97
C HIS A 56 9.94 -3.41 -16.51
N CYS A 57 9.28 -2.76 -15.56
CA CYS A 57 9.52 -2.97 -14.14
C CYS A 57 8.77 -4.19 -13.61
N CYS A 58 9.48 -5.02 -12.84
CA CYS A 58 8.89 -5.98 -11.93
C CYS A 58 8.37 -5.26 -10.68
N VAL A 59 7.15 -5.57 -10.29
CA VAL A 59 6.59 -5.10 -9.02
C VAL A 59 6.87 -6.14 -7.94
N ILE A 60 7.54 -5.72 -6.87
CA ILE A 60 7.83 -6.57 -5.71
C ILE A 60 7.48 -5.88 -4.40
N GLU A 61 7.17 -6.65 -3.37
CA GLU A 61 7.00 -6.16 -2.01
C GLU A 61 8.27 -6.47 -1.21
N ILE A 62 8.84 -5.50 -0.51
CA ILE A 62 9.96 -5.72 0.41
C ILE A 62 9.45 -5.44 1.83
N VAL A 63 9.76 -6.34 2.76
CA VAL A 63 9.44 -6.21 4.19
C VAL A 63 10.71 -6.50 5.00
N GLY A 64 11.36 -5.44 5.48
CA GLY A 64 12.50 -5.51 6.38
C GLY A 64 12.11 -5.40 7.86
N ASP A 65 13.01 -5.85 8.73
CA ASP A 65 12.93 -5.70 10.19
C ASP A 65 13.21 -4.27 10.68
N ASP A 66 13.65 -3.39 9.78
CA ASP A 66 14.09 -2.01 10.04
C ASP A 66 13.12 -0.96 9.50
N GLN A 67 11.83 -1.25 9.51
CA GLN A 67 10.74 -0.39 9.00
C GLN A 67 10.78 -0.15 7.48
N ARG A 68 11.67 -0.80 6.72
CA ARG A 68 11.62 -0.80 5.25
C ARG A 68 10.52 -1.76 4.76
N ALA A 69 9.29 -1.27 4.72
CA ALA A 69 8.16 -2.00 4.15
C ALA A 69 7.54 -1.20 3.01
N GLY A 70 7.41 -1.80 1.83
CA GLY A 70 6.81 -1.12 0.70
C GLY A 70 6.82 -1.91 -0.61
N ILE A 71 6.15 -1.35 -1.60
CA ILE A 71 6.13 -1.88 -2.98
C ILE A 71 7.16 -1.11 -3.81
N TYR A 72 7.95 -1.85 -4.58
CA TYR A 72 9.06 -1.36 -5.38
C TYR A 72 8.89 -1.76 -6.85
N HIS A 73 9.19 -0.85 -7.77
CA HIS A 73 9.21 -1.06 -9.22
C HIS A 73 10.64 -1.28 -9.70
N VAL A 74 11.05 -2.53 -9.82
CA VAL A 74 12.46 -2.90 -10.04
C VAL A 74 12.69 -3.30 -11.50
N PRO A 75 13.79 -2.90 -12.16
CA PRO A 75 14.10 -3.36 -13.51
C PRO A 75 14.09 -4.89 -13.64
N SER A 76 13.44 -5.40 -14.68
CA SER A 76 13.42 -6.83 -14.97
C SER A 76 14.83 -7.41 -15.09
N GLY A 77 15.07 -8.56 -14.44
CA GLY A 77 16.37 -9.24 -14.47
C GLY A 77 17.41 -8.70 -13.48
N MET A 78 17.09 -7.70 -12.67
CA MET A 78 17.96 -7.27 -11.57
C MET A 78 18.13 -8.40 -10.53
N SER A 79 19.34 -8.59 -10.00
CA SER A 79 19.55 -9.54 -8.90
C SER A 79 19.11 -8.96 -7.56
N VAL A 80 18.67 -9.82 -6.66
CA VAL A 80 18.21 -9.42 -5.32
C VAL A 80 19.35 -8.76 -4.54
N ASN A 81 20.57 -9.30 -4.57
CA ASN A 81 21.68 -8.66 -3.87
C ASN A 81 21.97 -7.24 -4.39
N ARG A 82 21.88 -7.02 -5.71
CA ARG A 82 22.04 -5.67 -6.30
C ARG A 82 20.92 -4.73 -5.87
N LEU A 83 19.69 -5.20 -5.87
CA LEU A 83 18.53 -4.44 -5.41
C LEU A 83 18.69 -4.03 -3.95
N LEU A 84 19.00 -4.98 -3.06
CA LEU A 84 19.13 -4.74 -1.62
C LEU A 84 20.28 -3.79 -1.32
N LYS A 85 21.42 -3.93 -1.99
CA LYS A 85 22.52 -2.97 -1.91
C LYS A 85 22.07 -1.56 -2.28
N THR A 86 21.29 -1.42 -3.35
CA THR A 86 20.75 -0.12 -3.79
C THR A 86 19.73 0.44 -2.81
N ALA A 87 18.95 -0.42 -2.16
CA ALA A 87 18.02 -0.07 -1.09
C ALA A 87 18.71 0.22 0.26
N GLY A 88 20.05 0.24 0.31
CA GLY A 88 20.85 0.55 1.49
C GLY A 88 21.02 -0.61 2.47
N VAL A 89 20.88 -1.85 2.02
CA VAL A 89 21.23 -3.05 2.80
C VAL A 89 22.67 -3.41 2.48
N GLU A 90 23.57 -3.20 3.43
CA GLU A 90 25.02 -3.41 3.22
C GLU A 90 25.42 -4.89 3.25
N LYS A 91 24.61 -5.77 3.87
CA LYS A 91 24.87 -7.20 3.96
C LYS A 91 24.60 -7.90 2.63
N GLN A 92 25.50 -8.82 2.25
CA GLN A 92 25.30 -9.72 1.12
C GLN A 92 24.65 -11.02 1.59
N PHE A 93 23.72 -11.54 0.80
CA PHE A 93 23.05 -12.80 1.08
C PHE A 93 23.63 -13.91 0.18
N GLU A 94 23.81 -15.11 0.74
CA GLU A 94 24.45 -16.24 0.04
C GLU A 94 23.67 -16.67 -1.22
N LYS A 95 22.34 -16.58 -1.18
CA LYS A 95 21.48 -16.97 -2.29
C LYS A 95 21.08 -15.74 -3.09
N ASP A 96 21.74 -15.52 -4.22
CA ASP A 96 21.34 -14.51 -5.19
C ASP A 96 20.46 -15.11 -6.30
N PHE A 97 19.46 -14.35 -6.72
CA PHE A 97 18.54 -14.71 -7.79
C PHE A 97 17.94 -13.44 -8.39
N THR A 98 17.37 -13.57 -9.59
CA THR A 98 16.73 -12.44 -10.28
C THR A 98 15.35 -12.16 -9.69
N VAL A 99 15.02 -10.89 -9.51
CA VAL A 99 13.67 -10.47 -9.12
C VAL A 99 12.67 -10.83 -10.21
N LYS A 100 11.46 -11.23 -9.78
CA LYS A 100 10.32 -11.46 -10.64
C LYS A 100 9.11 -10.72 -10.07
N THR A 101 8.23 -10.27 -10.95
CA THR A 101 6.97 -9.64 -10.58
C THR A 101 6.15 -10.53 -9.64
N GLY A 102 5.54 -9.94 -8.62
CA GLY A 102 4.71 -10.66 -7.65
C GLY A 102 5.49 -11.30 -6.50
N MET A 103 6.81 -11.09 -6.41
CA MET A 103 7.61 -11.53 -5.27
C MET A 103 7.43 -10.63 -4.04
N LYS A 104 7.34 -11.24 -2.87
CA LYS A 104 7.47 -10.62 -1.56
C LYS A 104 8.77 -11.07 -0.91
N LEU A 105 9.67 -10.14 -0.64
CA LEU A 105 10.96 -10.39 0.00
C LEU A 105 10.88 -9.97 1.46
N VAL A 106 10.93 -10.96 2.35
CA VAL A 106 11.02 -10.72 3.80
C VAL A 106 12.49 -10.79 4.19
N ILE A 107 13.05 -9.65 4.60
CA ILE A 107 14.47 -9.49 4.91
C ILE A 107 14.63 -9.51 6.43
N ARG A 108 15.52 -10.36 6.91
CA ARG A 108 15.98 -10.36 8.31
C ARG A 108 17.43 -9.91 8.32
N SER A 109 17.65 -8.61 8.51
CA SER A 109 18.98 -8.01 8.44
C SER A 109 19.64 -7.88 9.82
N ALA A 110 18.84 -7.74 10.88
CA ALA A 110 19.33 -7.52 12.24
C ALA A 110 19.94 -8.77 12.92
N SER A 111 19.83 -9.95 12.30
CA SER A 111 20.38 -11.21 12.84
C SER A 111 21.83 -11.44 12.42
N ASP A 112 22.53 -12.28 13.20
CA ASP A 112 23.92 -12.70 12.97
C ASP A 112 24.07 -13.50 11.65
N ARG A 113 22.99 -14.17 11.24
CA ARG A 113 22.83 -14.78 9.91
C ARG A 113 21.74 -14.02 9.15
N PRO A 114 22.10 -13.14 8.22
CA PRO A 114 21.11 -12.44 7.42
C PRO A 114 20.37 -13.44 6.51
N GLY A 115 19.04 -13.32 6.46
CA GLY A 115 18.20 -14.25 5.70
C GLY A 115 17.17 -13.52 4.83
N ILE A 116 16.83 -14.13 3.70
CA ILE A 116 15.75 -13.68 2.82
C ILE A 116 14.76 -14.83 2.66
N THR A 117 13.50 -14.55 2.99
CA THR A 117 12.39 -15.43 2.65
C THR A 117 11.65 -14.84 1.46
N VAL A 118 11.45 -15.65 0.42
CA VAL A 118 10.67 -15.28 -0.76
C VAL A 118 9.27 -15.85 -0.62
N ALA A 119 8.28 -14.99 -0.73
CA ALA A 119 6.87 -15.34 -0.78
C ALA A 119 6.21 -14.68 -2.00
N GLU A 120 4.92 -14.91 -2.18
CA GLU A 120 4.11 -14.23 -3.19
C GLU A 120 3.37 -13.05 -2.55
N ILE A 121 3.22 -11.95 -3.30
CA ILE A 121 2.41 -10.81 -2.88
C ILE A 121 0.94 -11.25 -2.79
N GLN A 122 0.21 -10.73 -1.81
CA GLN A 122 -1.23 -10.97 -1.68
C GLN A 122 -2.00 -10.39 -2.88
N ASN A 123 -3.11 -11.04 -3.27
CA ASN A 123 -3.93 -10.62 -4.41
C ASN A 123 -4.43 -9.17 -4.27
N THR A 124 -4.82 -8.76 -3.07
CA THR A 124 -5.24 -7.39 -2.77
C THR A 124 -4.17 -6.35 -3.12
N ALA A 125 -2.92 -6.60 -2.73
CA ALA A 125 -1.78 -5.74 -3.04
C ALA A 125 -1.38 -5.82 -4.52
N LYS A 126 -1.54 -6.97 -5.19
CA LYS A 126 -1.36 -7.08 -6.64
C LYS A 126 -2.36 -6.19 -7.39
N ILE A 127 -3.64 -6.26 -7.02
CA ILE A 127 -4.70 -5.48 -7.66
C ILE A 127 -4.46 -3.97 -7.46
N SER A 128 -4.05 -3.54 -6.26
CA SER A 128 -3.83 -2.11 -5.96
C SER A 128 -2.70 -1.48 -6.79
N VAL A 129 -1.74 -2.29 -7.25
CA VAL A 129 -0.63 -1.86 -8.11
C VAL A 129 -0.80 -2.32 -9.57
N GLY A 130 -2.01 -2.75 -9.94
CA GLY A 130 -2.34 -3.07 -11.33
C GLY A 130 -1.75 -4.37 -11.86
N LEU A 131 -1.28 -5.27 -10.98
CA LEU A 131 -0.88 -6.61 -11.38
C LEU A 131 -2.10 -7.52 -11.56
N PRO A 132 -2.12 -8.34 -12.63
CA PRO A 132 -3.19 -9.30 -12.83
C PRO A 132 -3.07 -10.48 -11.87
N ILE A 133 -4.20 -11.09 -11.52
CA ILE A 133 -4.29 -12.28 -10.67
C ILE A 133 -4.97 -13.43 -11.42
N ASP A 134 -4.67 -14.67 -11.01
CA ASP A 134 -5.29 -15.85 -11.61
C ASP A 134 -6.75 -15.96 -11.18
N VAL A 135 -7.67 -15.97 -12.15
CA VAL A 135 -9.11 -16.11 -11.90
C VAL A 135 -9.46 -17.42 -11.18
N ASN A 136 -8.64 -18.46 -11.36
CA ASN A 136 -8.85 -19.74 -10.69
C ASN A 136 -8.42 -19.72 -9.21
N LYS A 137 -7.58 -18.77 -8.81
CA LYS A 137 -7.10 -18.59 -7.43
C LYS A 137 -7.75 -17.41 -6.71
N ALA A 138 -8.44 -16.52 -7.43
CA ALA A 138 -9.09 -15.35 -6.86
C ALA A 138 -10.29 -15.70 -5.97
N GLY A 139 -10.38 -15.06 -4.79
CA GLY A 139 -11.55 -15.09 -3.91
C GLY A 139 -12.68 -14.15 -4.36
N GLU A 140 -13.82 -14.15 -3.66
CA GLU A 140 -14.92 -13.22 -3.97
C GLU A 140 -14.50 -11.77 -3.74
N GLU A 141 -13.82 -11.53 -2.62
CA GLU A 141 -13.28 -10.25 -2.19
C GLU A 141 -12.24 -9.69 -3.17
N ASP A 142 -11.34 -10.55 -3.68
CA ASP A 142 -10.36 -10.15 -4.69
C ASP A 142 -11.05 -9.69 -5.98
N LEU A 143 -12.07 -10.44 -6.42
CA LEU A 143 -12.82 -10.15 -7.63
C LEU A 143 -13.57 -8.82 -7.52
N ILE A 144 -14.13 -8.50 -6.35
CA ILE A 144 -14.88 -7.26 -6.10
C ILE A 144 -13.96 -6.01 -6.18
N LEU A 145 -12.66 -6.15 -5.88
CA LEU A 145 -11.71 -5.04 -5.99
C LEU A 145 -11.43 -4.64 -7.44
N ILE A 146 -11.70 -5.51 -8.41
CA ILE A 146 -11.45 -5.24 -9.82
C ILE A 146 -12.50 -4.27 -10.35
N LYS A 147 -12.03 -3.16 -10.92
CA LYS A 147 -12.91 -2.13 -11.48
C LYS A 147 -13.90 -2.73 -12.49
N GLY A 148 -15.18 -2.57 -12.17
CA GLY A 148 -16.25 -3.10 -13.00
C GLY A 148 -16.61 -4.54 -12.68
N ILE A 149 -16.17 -5.16 -11.58
CA ILE A 149 -16.73 -6.40 -11.05
C ILE A 149 -17.37 -6.06 -9.69
N GLY A 150 -18.69 -6.20 -9.60
CA GLY A 150 -19.42 -6.04 -8.34
C GLY A 150 -19.74 -7.39 -7.69
N PRO A 151 -20.28 -7.42 -6.46
CA PRO A 151 -20.55 -8.66 -5.71
C PRO A 151 -21.35 -9.70 -6.50
N VAL A 152 -22.40 -9.25 -7.21
CA VAL A 152 -23.22 -10.16 -8.05
C VAL A 152 -22.41 -10.76 -9.20
N THR A 153 -21.50 -10.00 -9.80
CA THR A 153 -20.65 -10.53 -10.87
C THR A 153 -19.58 -11.46 -10.32
N ALA A 154 -18.95 -11.11 -9.19
CA ALA A 154 -17.98 -11.95 -8.51
C ALA A 154 -18.55 -13.34 -8.18
N LYS A 155 -19.76 -13.41 -7.60
CA LYS A 155 -20.45 -14.68 -7.35
C LYS A 155 -20.67 -15.51 -8.61
N ARG A 156 -21.11 -14.88 -9.71
CA ARG A 156 -21.28 -15.57 -10.99
C ARG A 156 -19.96 -16.09 -11.58
N ILE A 157 -18.85 -15.41 -11.34
CA ILE A 157 -17.51 -15.91 -11.73
C ILE A 157 -17.16 -17.16 -10.94
N LEU A 158 -17.41 -17.19 -9.63
CA LEU A 158 -17.18 -18.35 -8.79
C LEU A 158 -18.09 -19.53 -9.18
N GLU A 159 -19.37 -19.28 -9.46
CA GLU A 159 -20.30 -20.28 -9.98
C GLU A 159 -19.84 -20.86 -11.32
N LEU A 160 -19.43 -19.99 -12.25
CA LEU A 160 -18.88 -20.39 -13.54
C LEU A 160 -17.63 -21.26 -13.36
N ARG A 161 -16.71 -20.85 -12.49
CA ARG A 161 -15.49 -21.60 -12.17
C ARG A 161 -15.79 -22.99 -11.67
N THR A 162 -16.75 -23.13 -10.75
CA THR A 162 -17.19 -24.43 -10.24
C THR A 162 -17.84 -25.27 -11.35
N ARG A 163 -18.72 -24.67 -12.16
CA ARG A 163 -19.40 -25.36 -13.27
C ARG A 163 -18.44 -25.90 -14.32
N LEU A 164 -17.40 -25.13 -14.65
CA LEU A 164 -16.39 -25.51 -15.65
C LEU A 164 -15.25 -26.34 -15.04
N ASN A 165 -15.27 -26.56 -13.72
CA ASN A 165 -14.21 -27.23 -12.98
C ASN A 165 -12.84 -26.55 -13.14
N GLY A 166 -12.86 -25.22 -13.26
CA GLY A 166 -11.75 -24.36 -13.64
C GLY A 166 -12.02 -23.60 -14.93
N ILE A 167 -11.61 -22.33 -14.98
CA ILE A 167 -11.65 -21.51 -16.19
C ILE A 167 -10.36 -21.76 -16.96
N SER A 168 -10.47 -22.17 -18.22
CA SER A 168 -9.34 -22.50 -19.10
C SER A 168 -8.98 -21.35 -20.04
N ASP A 169 -9.94 -20.51 -20.39
CA ASP A 169 -9.74 -19.29 -21.16
C ASP A 169 -10.47 -18.16 -20.44
N ILE A 170 -9.77 -17.04 -20.23
CA ILE A 170 -10.35 -15.86 -19.60
C ILE A 170 -11.63 -15.40 -20.33
N ARG A 171 -11.72 -15.59 -21.65
CA ARG A 171 -12.89 -15.26 -22.46
C ARG A 171 -14.16 -16.02 -22.10
N GLN A 172 -14.07 -17.15 -21.39
CA GLN A 172 -15.23 -17.84 -20.84
C GLN A 172 -16.04 -16.96 -19.88
N LEU A 173 -15.43 -15.93 -19.28
CA LEU A 173 -16.14 -14.94 -18.46
C LEU A 173 -17.26 -14.20 -19.24
N MET A 174 -17.20 -14.17 -20.57
CA MET A 174 -18.25 -13.56 -21.41
C MET A 174 -19.58 -14.36 -21.40
N GLU A 175 -19.59 -15.60 -20.91
CA GLU A 175 -20.82 -16.36 -20.64
C GLU A 175 -21.67 -15.72 -19.54
N ILE A 176 -21.04 -14.91 -18.67
CA ILE A 176 -21.71 -14.25 -17.55
C ILE A 176 -22.51 -13.05 -18.07
N LYS A 177 -23.83 -13.04 -17.82
CA LYS A 177 -24.70 -11.92 -18.17
C LYS A 177 -24.16 -10.60 -17.59
N GLY A 178 -23.87 -9.66 -18.49
CA GLY A 178 -23.33 -8.34 -18.15
C GLY A 178 -21.82 -8.20 -18.36
N ILE A 179 -21.11 -9.26 -18.73
CA ILE A 179 -19.73 -9.19 -19.24
C ILE A 179 -19.80 -9.28 -20.77
N LYS A 180 -19.43 -8.17 -21.41
CA LYS A 180 -19.37 -7.99 -22.87
C LYS A 180 -18.02 -7.41 -23.23
N GLU A 181 -17.73 -7.24 -24.52
CA GLU A 181 -16.42 -6.86 -25.08
C GLU A 181 -15.81 -5.66 -24.36
N LYS A 182 -16.58 -4.59 -24.12
CA LYS A 182 -16.09 -3.39 -23.42
C LYS A 182 -15.62 -3.69 -22.01
N ARG A 183 -16.39 -4.48 -21.25
CA ARG A 183 -16.08 -4.86 -19.86
C ARG A 183 -14.95 -5.88 -19.83
N MET A 184 -14.95 -6.82 -20.78
CA MET A 184 -13.92 -7.84 -20.95
C MET A 184 -12.54 -7.21 -21.14
N LYS A 185 -12.41 -6.20 -22.02
CA LYS A 185 -11.16 -5.45 -22.23
C LYS A 185 -10.58 -4.81 -20.95
N HIS A 186 -11.43 -4.52 -19.96
CA HIS A 186 -10.97 -4.01 -18.67
C HIS A 186 -10.57 -5.17 -17.75
N ILE A 187 -11.34 -6.25 -17.72
CA ILE A 187 -11.10 -7.43 -16.91
C ILE A 187 -9.78 -8.13 -17.30
N GLU A 188 -9.47 -8.23 -18.59
CA GLU A 188 -8.23 -8.86 -19.10
C GLU A 188 -6.94 -8.16 -18.62
N LYS A 189 -7.03 -6.93 -18.09
CA LYS A 189 -5.89 -6.24 -17.49
C LYS A 189 -5.59 -6.70 -16.06
N TYR A 190 -6.58 -7.27 -15.38
CA TYR A 190 -6.51 -7.62 -13.97
C TYR A 190 -6.68 -9.12 -13.70
N LEU A 191 -7.20 -9.88 -14.67
CA LEU A 191 -7.39 -11.33 -14.54
C LEU A 191 -6.69 -12.05 -15.68
N TYR A 192 -6.03 -13.16 -15.33
CA TYR A 192 -5.49 -14.12 -16.28
C TYR A 192 -5.88 -15.54 -15.88
N VAL A 193 -5.59 -16.49 -16.77
CA VAL A 193 -5.67 -17.93 -16.50
C VAL A 193 -4.26 -18.48 -16.61
N GLU A 194 -3.77 -19.11 -15.54
CA GLU A 194 -2.49 -19.82 -15.59
C GLU A 194 -2.60 -21.03 -16.53
N LYS A 195 -1.74 -21.10 -17.55
CA LYS A 195 -1.68 -22.28 -18.42
C LYS A 195 -1.13 -23.44 -17.59
N LYS A 196 -1.94 -24.49 -17.40
CA LYS A 196 -1.42 -25.78 -16.94
C LYS A 196 -0.45 -26.28 -18.02
N ASN A 197 0.83 -26.36 -17.69
CA ASN A 197 1.78 -27.15 -18.46
C ASN A 197 1.41 -28.61 -18.24
N VAL A 198 0.64 -29.18 -19.17
CA VAL A 198 0.40 -30.62 -19.29
C VAL A 198 1.56 -31.22 -20.06
#